data_AF-D9W3P2-F1
#
_entry.id   AF-D9W3P2-F1
#
_cell.length_a   1.000
_cell.length_b   1.000
_cell.length_c   1.000
_cell.angle_alpha   90.00
_cell.angle_beta   90.00
_cell.angle_gamma   90.00
#
_symmetry.space_group_name_H-M   'P 1'
#
loop_
_entity.id
_entity.type
_entity.pdbx_description
1 polymer ?
#
loop_
_entity_poly.entity_id
_entity_poly.type
_entity_poly.pdbx_seq_one_letter_code
_entity_poly.pdbx_strand_id
1 'polypeptide(L)'
;MHHDNLYSIGELARRTGLTVKAIRFYSDKGIVPPAGRSPAGYRLYGPDALARLALVRTLRELGLDLATVRQVLDREASLPEVADAHADALDVQIRSLRVRRAVLRAVAQRGTTPLEMDLMHRLATLSRDEQRHLVAEFVEAVFADGEPNPEFANLMRTVMPEIPDDPTPEQVGAWVELAELCRSTEFRSAVRRVAEDQAQAPAPEAAGDLHDALNRTMRERIEEATATGVLPARGSAVPLADVLGSLYGHAFRCAGDGDLRRWLLARLHLTADPHVERYWQLLATVNGWPSSPTLAPVYSWFTTALRNASAVGATSRAG
;
A
#
# COMPACT_ATOMS: atom_id res chain seq x y z
N MET A 1 -11.44 -23.38 -54.54
CA MET A 1 -10.06 -23.89 -54.59
C MET A 1 -9.11 -22.69 -54.63
N HIS A 2 -8.43 -22.33 -53.54
CA HIS A 2 -7.44 -21.24 -53.52
C HIS A 2 -6.04 -21.87 -53.60
N HIS A 3 -5.45 -21.97 -54.79
CA HIS A 3 -4.12 -22.58 -54.99
C HIS A 3 -2.97 -21.56 -55.11
N ASP A 4 -3.19 -20.26 -55.05
CA ASP A 4 -2.22 -19.32 -55.66
C ASP A 4 -1.34 -18.49 -54.71
N ASN A 5 -1.03 -18.97 -53.51
CA ASN A 5 0.16 -18.44 -52.83
C ASN A 5 0.78 -19.40 -51.81
N LEU A 6 1.47 -20.42 -52.32
CA LEU A 6 2.36 -21.23 -51.51
C LEU A 6 3.71 -20.51 -51.34
N TYR A 7 4.14 -20.35 -50.09
CA TYR A 7 5.38 -19.68 -49.74
C TYR A 7 6.48 -20.69 -49.44
N SER A 8 7.69 -20.42 -49.94
CA SER A 8 8.89 -21.12 -49.48
C SER A 8 9.26 -20.65 -48.07
N ILE A 9 10.11 -21.42 -47.40
CA ILE A 9 10.61 -21.03 -46.07
C ILE A 9 11.37 -19.69 -46.09
N GLY A 10 12.08 -19.40 -47.19
CA GLY A 10 12.79 -18.12 -47.35
C GLY A 10 11.85 -16.94 -47.57
N GLU A 11 10.75 -17.18 -48.28
CA GLU A 11 9.68 -16.20 -48.48
C GLU A 11 9.00 -15.86 -47.14
N LEU A 12 8.66 -16.88 -46.35
CA LEU A 12 8.12 -16.69 -45.00
C LEU A 12 9.11 -15.95 -44.10
N ALA A 13 10.40 -16.28 -44.15
CA ALA A 13 11.43 -15.60 -43.36
C ALA A 13 11.47 -14.10 -43.68
N ARG A 14 11.47 -13.72 -44.96
CA ARG A 14 11.43 -12.30 -45.37
C ARG A 14 10.17 -11.59 -44.90
N ARG A 15 9.00 -12.23 -45.00
CA ARG A 15 7.71 -11.61 -44.67
C ARG A 15 7.43 -11.52 -43.17
N THR A 16 7.92 -12.49 -42.39
CA THR A 16 7.68 -12.56 -40.94
C THR A 16 8.83 -11.99 -40.11
N GLY A 17 9.98 -11.70 -40.72
CA GLY A 17 11.20 -11.29 -40.01
C GLY A 17 11.83 -12.41 -39.17
N LEU A 18 11.27 -13.62 -39.18
CA LEU A 18 11.83 -14.78 -38.50
C LEU A 18 12.98 -15.37 -39.32
N THR A 19 13.96 -15.93 -38.64
CA THR A 19 15.02 -16.67 -39.33
C THR A 19 14.47 -17.96 -39.96
N VAL A 20 15.08 -18.40 -41.07
CA VAL A 20 14.76 -19.71 -41.68
C VAL A 20 14.91 -20.84 -40.66
N LYS A 21 15.88 -20.74 -39.75
CA LYS A 21 16.09 -21.71 -38.65
C LYS A 21 14.90 -21.74 -37.69
N ALA A 22 14.35 -20.58 -37.30
CA ALA A 22 13.18 -20.51 -36.43
C ALA A 22 11.94 -21.10 -37.10
N ILE A 23 11.69 -20.79 -38.39
CA ILE A 23 10.55 -21.35 -39.12
C ILE A 23 10.71 -22.86 -39.29
N ARG A 24 11.93 -23.35 -39.55
CA ARG A 24 12.20 -24.80 -39.63
C ARG A 24 11.91 -25.47 -38.29
N PHE A 25 12.36 -24.87 -37.19
CA PHE A 25 12.07 -25.35 -35.84
C PHE A 25 10.56 -25.43 -35.56
N TYR A 26 9.80 -24.37 -35.86
CA TYR A 26 8.34 -24.38 -35.67
C TYR A 26 7.64 -25.40 -36.58
N SER A 27 8.14 -25.60 -37.80
CA SER A 27 7.61 -26.61 -38.71
C SER A 27 7.88 -28.04 -38.22
N ASP A 28 9.11 -28.31 -37.76
CA ASP A 28 9.49 -29.63 -37.22
C ASP A 28 8.75 -29.95 -35.91
N LYS A 29 8.36 -28.94 -35.14
CA LYS A 29 7.52 -29.07 -33.94
C LYS A 29 6.01 -29.15 -34.23
N GLY A 30 5.61 -29.13 -35.50
CA GLY A 30 4.20 -29.15 -35.90
C GLY A 30 3.44 -27.85 -35.62
N ILE A 31 4.13 -26.82 -35.12
CA ILE A 31 3.54 -25.52 -34.82
C ILE A 31 3.16 -24.81 -36.11
N VAL A 32 3.91 -24.99 -37.20
CA VAL A 32 3.54 -24.49 -38.52
C VAL A 32 3.70 -25.61 -39.55
N PRO A 33 2.67 -26.45 -39.72
CA PRO A 33 2.76 -27.58 -40.64
C PRO A 33 2.88 -27.08 -42.09
N PRO A 34 3.73 -27.71 -42.92
CA PRO A 34 3.79 -27.39 -44.34
C PRO A 34 2.50 -27.83 -45.03
N ALA A 35 2.01 -27.00 -45.96
CA ALA A 35 0.85 -27.34 -46.80
C ALA A 35 1.20 -28.37 -47.88
N GLY A 36 2.49 -28.50 -48.21
CA GLY A 36 2.98 -29.48 -49.17
C GLY A 36 4.48 -29.39 -49.38
N ARG A 37 4.95 -30.01 -50.46
CA ARG A 37 6.34 -29.92 -50.91
C ARG A 37 6.39 -29.53 -52.38
N SER A 38 7.43 -28.79 -52.77
CA SER A 38 7.71 -28.51 -54.17
C SER A 38 8.19 -29.77 -54.90
N PRO A 39 8.21 -29.79 -56.25
CA PRO A 39 8.79 -30.89 -57.03
C PRO A 39 10.24 -31.22 -56.67
N ALA A 40 11.00 -30.22 -56.20
CA ALA A 40 12.38 -30.37 -55.72
C ALA A 40 12.47 -30.80 -54.22
N GLY A 41 11.35 -31.09 -53.56
CA GLY A 41 11.28 -31.60 -52.19
C GLY A 41 11.24 -30.55 -51.07
N TYR A 42 11.25 -29.25 -51.39
CA TYR A 42 11.24 -28.17 -50.39
C TYR A 42 9.86 -27.99 -49.75
N ARG A 43 9.81 -27.67 -48.45
CA ARG A 43 8.56 -27.37 -47.73
C ARG A 43 7.90 -26.11 -48.29
N LEU A 44 6.61 -26.22 -48.57
CA LEU A 44 5.74 -25.12 -49.00
C LEU A 44 4.67 -24.87 -47.94
N TYR A 45 4.31 -23.61 -47.73
CA TYR A 45 3.39 -23.19 -46.69
C TYR A 45 2.27 -22.35 -47.29
N GLY A 46 1.05 -22.55 -46.79
CA GLY A 46 -0.10 -21.74 -47.18
C GLY A 46 -0.08 -20.33 -46.58
N PRO A 47 -1.02 -19.47 -46.99
CA PRO A 47 -1.16 -18.11 -46.47
C PRO A 47 -1.39 -18.07 -44.95
N ASP A 48 -2.09 -19.04 -44.38
CA ASP A 48 -2.33 -19.12 -42.93
C ASP A 48 -1.04 -19.24 -42.10
N ALA A 49 0.03 -19.77 -42.70
CA ALA A 49 1.33 -19.87 -42.04
C ALA A 49 1.91 -18.50 -41.69
N LEU A 50 1.62 -17.45 -42.46
CA LEU A 50 2.04 -16.08 -42.15
C LEU A 50 1.38 -15.58 -40.88
N ALA A 51 0.05 -15.67 -40.80
CA ALA A 51 -0.71 -15.24 -39.63
C ALA A 51 -0.31 -16.05 -38.38
N ARG A 52 -0.13 -17.37 -38.55
CA ARG A 52 0.30 -18.28 -37.48
C ARG A 52 1.70 -17.96 -36.96
N LEU A 53 2.68 -17.71 -37.86
CA LEU A 53 4.03 -17.32 -37.47
C LEU A 53 4.09 -15.93 -36.83
N ALA A 54 3.29 -14.98 -37.31
CA ALA A 54 3.18 -13.66 -36.71
C ALA A 54 2.66 -13.76 -35.27
N LEU A 55 1.60 -14.55 -35.05
CA LEU A 55 1.05 -14.78 -33.71
C LEU A 55 2.04 -15.49 -32.78
N VAL A 56 2.74 -16.53 -33.26
CA VAL A 56 3.83 -17.19 -32.50
C VAL A 56 4.88 -16.16 -32.08
N ARG A 57 5.34 -15.33 -33.00
CA ARG A 57 6.36 -14.32 -32.72
C ARG A 57 5.89 -13.36 -31.63
N THR A 58 4.70 -12.78 -31.79
CA THR A 58 4.14 -11.82 -30.83
C THR A 58 3.96 -12.42 -29.43
N LEU A 59 3.36 -13.62 -29.32
CA LEU A 59 3.17 -14.24 -28.01
C LEU A 59 4.49 -14.64 -27.34
N ARG A 60 5.50 -15.06 -28.13
CA ARG A 60 6.85 -15.35 -27.62
C ARG A 60 7.57 -14.08 -27.16
N GLU A 61 7.41 -12.97 -27.87
CA GLU A 61 7.95 -11.65 -27.48
C GLU A 61 7.29 -11.13 -26.20
N LEU A 62 6.02 -11.44 -25.98
CA LEU A 62 5.27 -11.13 -24.75
C LEU A 62 5.61 -12.06 -23.57
N GLY A 63 6.50 -13.04 -23.75
CA GLY A 63 6.98 -13.90 -22.67
C GLY A 63 6.24 -15.23 -22.50
N LEU A 64 5.24 -15.54 -23.33
CA LEU A 64 4.53 -16.81 -23.24
C LEU A 64 5.44 -17.96 -23.70
N ASP A 65 5.34 -19.10 -23.01
CA ASP A 65 6.06 -20.31 -23.40
C ASP A 65 5.48 -20.93 -24.70
N LEU A 66 6.27 -21.77 -25.35
CA LEU A 66 5.88 -22.36 -26.64
C LEU A 66 4.70 -23.34 -26.51
N ALA A 67 4.51 -23.95 -25.34
CA ALA A 67 3.42 -24.91 -25.11
C ALA A 67 2.08 -24.19 -25.06
N THR A 68 2.01 -23.08 -24.31
CA THR A 68 0.85 -22.20 -24.19
C THR A 68 0.50 -21.57 -25.54
N VAL A 69 1.52 -21.10 -26.28
CA VAL A 69 1.33 -20.60 -27.65
C VAL A 69 0.70 -21.68 -28.53
N ARG A 70 1.14 -22.94 -28.43
CA ARG A 70 0.57 -24.04 -29.21
C ARG A 70 -0.92 -24.27 -28.88
N GLN A 71 -1.28 -24.27 -27.60
CA GLN A 71 -2.69 -24.43 -27.18
C GLN A 71 -3.59 -23.33 -27.76
N VAL A 72 -3.14 -22.08 -27.75
CA VAL A 72 -3.88 -20.96 -28.36
C VAL A 72 -4.02 -21.16 -29.87
N LEU A 73 -2.94 -21.56 -30.55
CA LEU A 73 -2.95 -21.79 -31.99
C LEU A 73 -3.83 -22.96 -32.43
N ASP A 74 -3.95 -23.98 -31.58
CA ASP A 74 -4.77 -25.17 -31.82
C ASP A 74 -6.21 -24.99 -31.30
N ARG A 75 -6.53 -23.79 -30.80
CA ARG A 75 -7.83 -23.41 -30.21
C ARG A 75 -8.23 -24.28 -29.01
N GLU A 76 -7.24 -24.87 -28.35
CA GLU A 76 -7.38 -25.59 -27.09
C GLU A 76 -7.47 -24.61 -25.90
N ALA A 77 -6.98 -23.38 -26.08
CA ALA A 77 -7.08 -22.29 -25.12
C ALA A 77 -7.54 -20.98 -25.79
N SER A 78 -8.30 -20.18 -25.05
CA SER A 78 -8.76 -18.86 -25.49
C SER A 78 -7.62 -17.85 -25.40
N LEU A 79 -7.31 -17.15 -26.51
CA LEU A 79 -6.26 -16.12 -26.52
C LEU A 79 -6.52 -15.01 -25.49
N PRO A 80 -7.73 -14.44 -25.36
CA PRO A 80 -8.03 -13.45 -24.32
C PRO A 80 -7.75 -13.96 -22.90
N GLU A 81 -8.21 -15.16 -22.54
CA GLU A 81 -8.04 -15.71 -21.18
C GLU A 81 -6.56 -15.96 -20.86
N VAL A 82 -5.81 -16.50 -21.82
CA VAL A 82 -4.36 -16.73 -21.69
C VAL A 82 -3.61 -15.41 -21.55
N ALA A 83 -3.98 -14.39 -22.31
CA ALA A 83 -3.35 -13.08 -22.23
C ALA A 83 -3.62 -12.39 -20.89
N ASP A 84 -4.86 -12.46 -20.39
CA ASP A 84 -5.28 -11.88 -19.11
C ASP A 84 -4.54 -12.55 -17.94
N ALA A 85 -4.54 -13.89 -17.89
CA ALA A 85 -3.81 -14.64 -16.86
C ALA A 85 -2.29 -14.37 -16.89
N HIS A 86 -1.70 -14.14 -18.07
CA HIS A 86 -0.29 -13.79 -18.18
C HIS A 86 -0.02 -12.34 -17.73
N ALA A 87 -0.94 -11.42 -18.01
CA ALA A 87 -0.86 -10.05 -17.51
C ALA A 87 -0.93 -10.00 -15.98
N ASP A 88 -1.86 -10.74 -15.36
CA ASP A 88 -1.94 -10.89 -13.90
C ASP A 88 -0.63 -11.43 -13.30
N ALA A 89 -0.05 -12.45 -13.93
CA ALA A 89 1.23 -13.01 -13.49
C ALA A 89 2.38 -11.99 -13.60
N LEU A 90 2.40 -11.17 -14.65
CA LEU A 90 3.37 -10.08 -14.82
C LEU A 90 3.18 -9.00 -13.76
N ASP A 91 1.95 -8.64 -13.41
CA ASP A 91 1.67 -7.65 -12.36
C ASP A 91 2.18 -8.11 -10.99
N VAL A 92 2.04 -9.40 -10.67
CA VAL A 92 2.65 -10.00 -9.47
C VAL A 92 4.18 -9.88 -9.51
N GLN A 93 4.81 -10.16 -10.65
CA GLN A 93 6.26 -10.02 -10.80
C GLN A 93 6.72 -8.56 -10.66
N ILE A 94 6.00 -7.62 -11.29
CA ILE A 94 6.27 -6.19 -11.22
C ILE A 94 6.19 -5.70 -9.78
N ARG A 95 5.16 -6.09 -9.02
CA ARG A 95 5.01 -5.76 -7.60
C ARG A 95 6.20 -6.25 -6.79
N SER A 96 6.59 -7.52 -6.94
CA SER A 96 7.77 -8.10 -6.27
C SER A 96 9.05 -7.34 -6.61
N LEU A 97 9.27 -6.98 -7.88
CA LEU A 97 10.44 -6.23 -8.32
C LEU A 97 10.46 -4.80 -7.75
N ARG A 98 9.31 -4.13 -7.66
CA ARG A 98 9.19 -2.79 -7.05
C ARG A 98 9.54 -2.80 -5.57
N VAL A 99 9.02 -3.78 -4.82
CA VAL A 99 9.37 -3.97 -3.40
C VAL A 99 10.86 -4.22 -3.23
N ARG A 100 11.46 -5.15 -3.98
CA ARG A 100 12.92 -5.43 -3.92
C ARG A 100 13.75 -4.18 -4.22
N ARG A 101 13.33 -3.40 -5.23
CA ARG A 101 13.97 -2.12 -5.58
C ARG A 101 13.90 -1.13 -4.41
N ALA A 102 12.75 -1.00 -3.75
CA ALA A 102 12.58 -0.10 -2.62
C ALA A 102 13.43 -0.52 -1.42
N VAL A 103 13.51 -1.83 -1.11
CA VAL A 103 14.40 -2.38 -0.07
C VAL A 103 15.86 -2.03 -0.35
N LEU A 104 16.34 -2.31 -1.57
CA LEU A 104 17.74 -2.02 -1.94
C LEU A 104 18.06 -0.52 -1.82
N ARG A 105 17.12 0.36 -2.19
CA ARG A 105 17.28 1.81 -2.02
C ARG A 105 17.29 2.22 -0.55
N ALA A 106 16.42 1.66 0.28
CA ALA A 106 16.39 1.94 1.72
C ALA A 106 17.70 1.51 2.41
N VAL A 107 18.23 0.33 2.04
CA VAL A 107 19.53 -0.18 2.53
C VAL A 107 20.67 0.76 2.12
N ALA A 108 20.70 1.17 0.85
CA ALA A 108 21.73 2.09 0.34
C ALA A 108 21.72 3.45 1.04
N GLN A 109 20.55 3.94 1.47
CA GLN A 109 20.42 5.21 2.20
C GLN A 109 20.81 5.11 3.68
N ARG A 110 20.55 3.97 4.34
CA ARG A 110 20.73 3.81 5.79
C ARG A 110 22.09 3.25 6.21
N GLY A 111 22.86 2.66 5.29
CA GLY A 111 24.13 2.03 5.62
C GLY A 111 23.96 0.81 6.54
N THR A 112 22.92 0.01 6.31
CA THR A 112 22.51 -1.10 7.18
C THR A 112 23.49 -2.28 7.17
N THR A 113 23.52 -3.01 8.28
CA THR A 113 24.28 -4.26 8.43
C THR A 113 23.66 -5.43 7.64
N PRO A 114 24.40 -6.51 7.37
CA PRO A 114 23.86 -7.68 6.66
C PRO A 114 22.67 -8.35 7.36
N LEU A 115 22.64 -8.34 8.70
CA LEU A 115 21.53 -8.88 9.48
C LEU A 115 20.27 -8.02 9.35
N GLU A 116 20.43 -6.70 9.40
CA GLU A 116 19.32 -5.75 9.17
C GLU A 116 18.81 -5.85 7.73
N MET A 117 19.68 -6.07 6.75
CA MET A 117 19.30 -6.27 5.36
C MET A 117 18.40 -7.51 5.18
N ASP A 118 18.74 -8.63 5.82
CA ASP A 118 17.93 -9.85 5.75
C ASP A 118 16.55 -9.67 6.42
N LEU A 119 16.52 -9.03 7.59
CA LEU A 119 15.28 -8.70 8.29
C LEU A 119 14.40 -7.74 7.48
N MET A 120 14.99 -6.67 6.93
CA MET A 120 14.31 -5.72 6.04
C MET A 120 13.74 -6.42 4.81
N HIS A 121 14.51 -7.29 4.17
CA HIS A 121 14.06 -8.04 3.00
C HIS A 121 12.86 -8.91 3.36
N ARG A 122 12.97 -9.73 4.42
CA ARG A 122 11.89 -10.60 4.89
C ARG A 122 10.61 -9.82 5.14
N LEU A 123 10.69 -8.78 5.96
CA LEU A 123 9.54 -7.97 6.34
C LEU A 123 8.90 -7.29 5.13
N ALA A 124 9.70 -6.75 4.22
CA ALA A 124 9.18 -6.09 3.02
C ALA A 124 8.54 -7.06 2.02
N THR A 125 8.98 -8.33 1.99
CA THR A 125 8.44 -9.36 1.08
C THR A 125 7.24 -10.12 1.62
N LEU A 126 6.83 -9.87 2.87
CA LEU A 126 5.60 -10.45 3.41
C LEU A 126 4.42 -10.10 2.51
N SER A 127 3.53 -11.07 2.30
CA SER A 127 2.24 -10.83 1.65
C SER A 127 1.41 -9.83 2.45
N ARG A 128 0.43 -9.18 1.79
CA ARG A 128 -0.46 -8.23 2.48
C ARG A 128 -1.19 -8.86 3.67
N ASP A 129 -1.56 -10.14 3.55
CA ASP A 129 -2.22 -10.87 4.62
C ASP A 129 -1.28 -11.13 5.80
N GLU A 130 -0.03 -11.48 5.54
CA GLU A 130 0.99 -11.64 6.59
C GLU A 130 1.33 -10.31 7.28
N GLN A 131 1.40 -9.21 6.52
CA GLN A 131 1.62 -7.86 7.08
C GLN A 131 0.48 -7.48 8.02
N ARG A 132 -0.77 -7.68 7.58
CA ARG A 132 -1.96 -7.44 8.40
C ARG A 132 -1.98 -8.36 9.62
N HIS A 133 -1.66 -9.63 9.46
CA HIS A 133 -1.64 -10.58 10.56
C HIS A 133 -0.63 -10.19 11.64
N LEU A 134 0.58 -9.76 11.27
CA LEU A 134 1.60 -9.30 12.22
C LEU A 134 1.10 -8.17 13.13
N VAL A 135 0.44 -7.18 12.55
CA VAL A 135 -0.09 -6.05 13.32
C VAL A 135 -1.36 -6.44 14.08
N ALA A 136 -2.21 -7.29 13.51
CA ALA A 136 -3.40 -7.80 14.19
C ALA A 136 -3.05 -8.60 15.44
N GLU A 137 -2.03 -9.46 15.37
CA GLU A 137 -1.50 -10.23 16.50
C GLU A 137 -0.96 -9.31 17.60
N PHE A 138 -0.31 -8.21 17.22
CA PHE A 138 0.11 -7.18 18.17
C PHE A 138 -1.09 -6.53 18.87
N VAL A 139 -2.12 -6.12 18.11
CA VAL A 139 -3.33 -5.49 18.68
C VAL A 139 -4.04 -6.46 19.62
N GLU A 140 -4.19 -7.72 19.20
CA GLU A 140 -4.78 -8.77 20.04
C GLU A 140 -3.98 -8.98 21.34
N ALA A 141 -2.65 -9.10 21.24
CA ALA A 141 -1.79 -9.27 22.41
C ALA A 141 -1.87 -8.09 23.41
N VAL A 142 -2.08 -6.87 22.93
CA VAL A 142 -2.24 -5.69 23.80
C VAL A 142 -3.57 -5.71 24.53
N PHE A 143 -4.66 -6.07 23.85
CA PHE A 143 -6.05 -5.91 24.32
C PHE A 143 -6.77 -7.20 24.77
N ALA A 144 -6.06 -8.34 24.86
CA ALA A 144 -6.67 -9.63 25.23
C ALA A 144 -7.33 -9.67 26.63
N ASP A 145 -6.80 -8.93 27.61
CA ASP A 145 -7.19 -9.01 29.03
C ASP A 145 -8.12 -7.87 29.48
N GLY A 146 -9.29 -7.77 28.85
CA GLY A 146 -10.28 -6.73 29.12
C GLY A 146 -9.91 -5.43 28.42
N GLU A 147 -10.79 -4.96 27.53
CA GLU A 147 -10.57 -3.72 26.78
C GLU A 147 -10.88 -2.51 27.67
N PRO A 148 -9.88 -1.77 28.16
CA PRO A 148 -10.15 -0.61 28.99
C PRO A 148 -10.85 0.46 28.15
N ASN A 149 -10.47 0.57 26.87
CA ASN A 149 -11.03 1.51 25.91
C ASN A 149 -11.36 0.78 24.58
N PRO A 150 -12.60 0.27 24.43
CA PRO A 150 -13.04 -0.44 23.23
C PRO A 150 -12.94 0.38 21.94
N GLU A 151 -13.14 1.69 22.02
CA GLU A 151 -13.07 2.58 20.85
C GLU A 151 -11.64 2.73 20.34
N PHE A 152 -10.66 2.88 21.25
CA PHE A 152 -9.25 2.93 20.89
C PHE A 152 -8.75 1.60 20.32
N ALA A 153 -9.16 0.48 20.93
CA ALA A 153 -8.86 -0.85 20.42
C ALA A 153 -9.45 -1.06 19.02
N ASN A 154 -10.70 -0.66 18.79
CA ASN A 154 -11.33 -0.76 17.47
C ASN A 154 -10.64 0.12 16.41
N LEU A 155 -10.18 1.31 16.77
CA LEU A 155 -9.41 2.17 15.88
C LEU A 155 -8.11 1.48 15.43
N MET A 156 -7.35 0.89 16.37
CA MET A 156 -6.11 0.17 16.03
C MET A 156 -6.36 -1.08 15.17
N ARG A 157 -7.51 -1.76 15.33
CA ARG A 157 -7.92 -2.89 14.48
C ARG A 157 -8.33 -2.47 13.07
N THR A 158 -8.92 -1.28 12.94
CA THR A 158 -9.42 -0.76 11.67
C THR A 158 -8.30 -0.15 10.83
N VAL A 159 -7.36 0.53 11.49
CA VAL A 159 -6.30 1.31 10.86
C VAL A 159 -5.06 0.42 10.68
N MET A 160 -5.13 -0.48 9.68
CA MET A 160 -4.06 -1.43 9.37
C MET A 160 -3.02 -0.82 8.39
N PRO A 161 -1.75 -1.23 8.47
CA PRO A 161 -0.75 -0.83 7.48
C PRO A 161 -0.97 -1.52 6.13
N GLU A 162 -0.92 -0.73 5.07
CA GLU A 162 -1.00 -1.19 3.68
C GLU A 162 0.17 -0.62 2.89
N ILE A 163 1.12 -1.48 2.52
CA ILE A 163 2.21 -1.09 1.63
C ILE A 163 1.66 -1.00 0.19
N PRO A 164 1.84 0.13 -0.51
CA PRO A 164 1.36 0.28 -1.89
C PRO A 164 2.17 -0.59 -2.86
N ASP A 165 1.63 -0.81 -4.06
CA ASP A 165 2.24 -1.66 -5.09
C ASP A 165 3.54 -1.13 -5.68
N ASP A 166 3.80 0.17 -5.54
CA ASP A 166 5.08 0.81 -5.84
C ASP A 166 5.56 1.63 -4.63
N PRO A 167 6.12 0.98 -3.60
CA PRO A 167 6.47 1.65 -2.38
C PRO A 167 7.74 2.48 -2.53
N THR A 168 7.80 3.61 -1.84
CA THR A 168 9.05 4.39 -1.73
C THR A 168 10.01 3.73 -0.72
N PRO A 169 11.32 4.04 -0.78
CA PRO A 169 12.28 3.57 0.22
C PRO A 169 11.89 3.95 1.65
N GLU A 170 11.30 5.13 1.83
CA GLU A 170 10.84 5.65 3.12
C GLU A 170 9.66 4.83 3.66
N GLN A 171 8.72 4.43 2.80
CA GLN A 171 7.59 3.58 3.18
C GLN A 171 8.05 2.18 3.61
N VAL A 172 9.01 1.59 2.90
CA VAL A 172 9.61 0.31 3.28
C VAL A 172 10.35 0.43 4.62
N GLY A 173 11.12 1.50 4.80
CA GLY A 173 11.80 1.77 6.06
C GLY A 173 10.83 1.95 7.22
N ALA A 174 9.72 2.65 7.00
CA ALA A 174 8.68 2.86 8.01
C ALA A 174 7.95 1.57 8.36
N TRP A 175 7.68 0.70 7.37
CA TRP A 175 7.08 -0.61 7.61
C TRP A 175 7.97 -1.50 8.47
N VAL A 176 9.28 -1.57 8.15
CA VAL A 176 10.23 -2.38 8.92
C VAL A 176 10.25 -1.93 10.38
N GLU A 177 10.37 -0.62 10.60
CA GLU A 177 10.39 -0.05 11.94
C GLU A 177 9.06 -0.28 12.67
N LEU A 178 7.91 -0.17 11.98
CA LEU A 178 6.59 -0.45 12.54
C LEU A 178 6.47 -1.92 12.99
N ALA A 179 6.94 -2.85 12.16
CA ALA A 179 6.91 -4.28 12.48
C ALA A 179 7.82 -4.64 13.66
N GLU A 180 8.98 -3.98 13.78
CA GLU A 180 9.85 -4.09 14.97
C GLU A 180 9.20 -3.52 16.22
N LEU A 181 8.57 -2.34 16.10
CA LEU A 181 7.86 -1.68 17.19
C LEU A 181 6.72 -2.56 17.73
N CYS A 182 5.92 -3.17 16.85
CA CYS A 182 4.82 -4.10 17.23
C CYS A 182 5.31 -5.35 17.99
N ARG A 183 6.59 -5.73 17.84
CA ARG A 183 7.22 -6.84 18.56
C ARG A 183 7.83 -6.41 19.89
N SER A 184 7.94 -5.11 20.17
CA SER A 184 8.49 -4.59 21.42
C SER A 184 7.53 -4.79 22.59
N THR A 185 8.03 -5.42 23.66
CA THR A 185 7.30 -5.57 24.94
C THR A 185 7.10 -4.24 25.64
N GLU A 186 8.06 -3.33 25.54
CA GLU A 186 7.97 -1.98 26.09
C GLU A 186 6.85 -1.20 25.40
N PHE A 187 6.77 -1.28 24.07
CA PHE A 187 5.72 -0.62 23.31
C PHE A 187 4.33 -1.17 23.63
N ARG A 188 4.19 -2.50 23.70
CA ARG A 188 2.93 -3.14 24.10
C ARG A 188 2.44 -2.64 25.47
N SER A 189 3.36 -2.50 26.42
CA SER A 189 3.06 -1.97 27.76
C SER A 189 2.65 -0.49 27.72
N ALA A 190 3.31 0.31 26.89
CA ALA A 190 2.97 1.72 26.70
C ALA A 190 1.55 1.90 26.13
N VAL A 191 1.19 1.13 25.10
CA VAL A 191 -0.15 1.18 24.49
C VAL A 191 -1.23 0.78 25.50
N ARG A 192 -0.99 -0.28 26.30
CA ARG A 192 -1.91 -0.70 27.36
C ARG A 192 -2.13 0.41 28.39
N ARG A 193 -1.07 1.03 28.88
CA ARG A 193 -1.14 2.15 29.84
C ARG A 193 -1.94 3.33 29.28
N VAL A 194 -1.73 3.70 28.01
CA VAL A 194 -2.51 4.77 27.36
C VAL A 194 -3.98 4.39 27.27
N ALA A 195 -4.30 3.12 26.95
CA ALA A 195 -5.68 2.66 26.91
C ALA A 195 -6.36 2.69 28.29
N GLU A 196 -5.65 2.28 29.35
CA GLU A 196 -6.13 2.31 30.74
C GLU A 196 -6.36 3.73 31.25
N ASP A 197 -5.43 4.66 30.99
CA ASP A 197 -5.57 6.07 31.36
C ASP A 197 -6.81 6.71 30.68
N GLN A 198 -7.06 6.37 29.42
CA GLN A 198 -8.23 6.88 28.69
C GLN A 198 -9.55 6.25 29.15
N ALA A 199 -9.53 5.01 29.62
CA ALA A 199 -10.70 4.29 30.13
C ALA A 199 -11.27 4.89 31.42
N GLN A 200 -10.40 5.41 32.29
CA GLN A 200 -10.79 5.97 33.58
C GLN A 200 -11.49 7.33 33.47
N ALA A 201 -11.55 7.93 32.27
CA ALA A 201 -12.27 9.17 32.00
C ALA A 201 -13.66 8.89 31.41
N PRO A 202 -14.76 8.95 32.19
CA PRO A 202 -16.11 8.72 31.67
C PRO A 202 -16.44 9.74 30.57
N ALA A 203 -17.01 9.26 29.46
CA ALA A 203 -17.42 10.12 28.36
C ALA A 203 -18.66 10.96 28.73
N PRO A 204 -18.58 12.30 28.65
CA PRO A 204 -19.77 13.13 28.79
C PRO A 204 -20.71 12.93 27.59
N GLU A 205 -22.02 13.02 27.77
CA GLU A 205 -23.04 12.80 26.71
C GLU A 205 -22.76 13.62 25.43
N ALA A 206 -22.23 14.85 25.59
CA ALA A 206 -21.84 15.74 24.50
C ALA A 206 -20.62 15.25 23.67
N ALA A 207 -19.97 14.15 24.04
CA ALA A 207 -18.87 13.55 23.29
C ALA A 207 -19.33 12.91 21.98
N GLY A 208 -20.56 12.38 21.92
CA GLY A 208 -21.15 11.87 20.69
C GLY A 208 -21.33 12.97 19.64
N ASP A 209 -21.93 14.09 20.05
CA ASP A 209 -22.13 15.27 19.20
C ASP A 209 -20.81 15.83 18.65
N LEU A 210 -19.76 15.79 19.48
CA LEU A 210 -18.43 16.23 19.10
C LEU A 210 -17.76 15.29 18.10
N HIS A 211 -17.90 13.98 18.28
CA HIS A 211 -17.37 12.97 17.36
C HIS A 211 -18.01 13.11 15.97
N ASP A 212 -19.32 13.30 15.92
CA ASP A 212 -20.07 13.51 14.67
C ASP A 212 -19.68 14.81 13.97
N ALA A 213 -19.44 15.89 14.74
CA ALA A 213 -18.95 17.15 14.20
C ALA A 213 -17.54 17.01 13.60
N LEU A 214 -16.62 16.34 14.29
CA LEU A 214 -15.25 16.11 13.82
C LEU A 214 -15.21 15.26 12.54
N ASN A 215 -15.98 14.17 12.48
CA ASN A 215 -16.07 13.32 11.29
C ASN A 215 -16.63 14.07 10.07
N ARG A 216 -17.63 14.95 10.29
CA ARG A 216 -18.21 15.78 9.24
C ARG A 216 -17.20 16.78 8.68
N THR A 217 -16.49 17.51 9.54
CA THR A 217 -15.48 18.48 9.11
C THR A 217 -14.28 17.80 8.46
N MET A 218 -13.86 16.61 8.92
CA MET A 218 -12.82 15.82 8.26
C MET A 218 -13.23 15.43 6.83
N ARG A 219 -14.49 14.97 6.65
CA ARG A 219 -15.04 14.64 5.33
C ARG A 219 -15.06 15.85 4.40
N GLU A 220 -15.59 16.98 4.87
CA GLU A 220 -15.66 18.23 4.10
C GLU A 220 -14.27 18.68 3.62
N ARG A 221 -13.25 18.56 4.49
CA ARG A 221 -11.87 18.94 4.14
C ARG A 221 -11.20 17.97 3.18
N ILE A 222 -11.47 16.66 3.28
CA ILE A 222 -10.99 15.65 2.32
C ILE A 222 -11.66 15.90 0.95
N GLU A 223 -12.96 16.17 0.92
CA GLU A 223 -13.72 16.48 -0.30
C GLU A 223 -13.22 17.79 -0.95
N GLU A 224 -12.97 18.84 -0.15
CA GLU A 224 -12.39 20.11 -0.61
C GLU A 224 -10.98 19.94 -1.18
N ALA A 225 -10.12 19.16 -0.50
CA ALA A 225 -8.78 18.84 -0.98
C ALA A 225 -8.81 18.02 -2.28
N THR A 226 -9.78 17.10 -2.41
CA THR A 226 -10.00 16.31 -3.63
C THR A 226 -10.48 17.20 -4.79
N ALA A 227 -11.46 18.07 -4.54
CA ALA A 227 -12.10 18.93 -5.54
C ALA A 227 -11.16 20.03 -6.08
N THR A 228 -10.24 20.52 -5.25
CA THR A 228 -9.24 21.52 -5.65
C THR A 228 -8.03 20.91 -6.38
N GLY A 229 -8.00 19.59 -6.57
CA GLY A 229 -6.83 18.89 -7.12
C GLY A 229 -5.62 18.89 -6.17
N VAL A 230 -5.86 19.19 -4.89
CA VAL A 230 -4.90 19.24 -3.78
C VAL A 230 -4.91 17.93 -2.98
N LEU A 231 -5.41 16.82 -3.54
CA LEU A 231 -4.88 15.51 -3.19
C LEU A 231 -3.55 15.39 -3.91
N PRO A 232 -2.40 15.60 -3.25
CA PRO A 232 -1.16 15.80 -3.95
C PRO A 232 -0.68 14.46 -4.46
N ALA A 233 -0.49 14.36 -5.76
CA ALA A 233 0.72 13.72 -6.25
C ALA A 233 1.91 14.40 -5.54
N ARG A 234 2.33 13.84 -4.40
CA ARG A 234 3.54 14.21 -3.61
C ARG A 234 3.69 15.69 -3.22
N GLY A 235 3.65 15.96 -1.91
CA GLY A 235 4.48 17.01 -1.31
C GLY A 235 3.88 18.41 -1.08
N SER A 236 2.60 18.64 -1.34
CA SER A 236 1.94 19.90 -0.98
C SER A 236 0.99 19.68 0.20
N ALA A 237 1.54 19.55 1.40
CA ALA A 237 0.75 19.67 2.60
C ALA A 237 0.33 21.15 2.72
N VAL A 238 -0.91 21.48 2.34
CA VAL A 238 -1.64 22.48 3.16
C VAL A 238 -1.40 22.01 4.59
N PRO A 239 -0.83 22.82 5.51
CA PRO A 239 -0.23 22.26 6.71
C PRO A 239 -1.29 21.44 7.40
N LEU A 240 -1.10 20.13 7.45
CA LEU A 240 -2.01 19.24 8.15
C LEU A 240 -2.16 19.74 9.61
N ALA A 241 -1.12 20.41 10.13
CA ALA A 241 -1.15 21.25 11.33
C ALA A 241 -2.24 22.33 11.36
N ASP A 242 -2.47 23.10 10.29
CA ASP A 242 -3.47 24.17 10.25
C ASP A 242 -4.89 23.58 10.17
N VAL A 243 -5.04 22.46 9.45
CA VAL A 243 -6.30 21.71 9.37
C VAL A 243 -6.63 21.07 10.72
N LEU A 244 -5.68 20.35 11.32
CA LEU A 244 -5.80 19.75 12.65
C LEU A 244 -5.96 20.84 13.73
N GLY A 245 -5.24 21.94 13.63
CA GLY A 245 -5.33 23.09 14.53
C GLY A 245 -6.71 23.77 14.46
N SER A 246 -7.27 23.88 13.26
CA SER A 246 -8.64 24.41 13.05
C SER A 246 -9.70 23.44 13.55
N LEU A 247 -9.53 22.13 13.31
CA LEU A 247 -10.40 21.05 13.77
C LEU A 247 -10.43 20.97 15.31
N TYR A 248 -9.26 20.90 15.94
CA TYR A 248 -9.18 20.88 17.40
C TYR A 248 -9.58 22.22 18.00
N GLY A 249 -9.23 23.35 17.38
CA GLY A 249 -9.72 24.67 17.80
C GLY A 249 -11.25 24.76 17.77
N HIS A 250 -11.90 24.15 16.78
CA HIS A 250 -13.36 24.04 16.72
C HIS A 250 -13.90 23.10 17.81
N ALA A 251 -13.32 21.91 17.97
CA ALA A 251 -13.69 20.96 19.01
C ALA A 251 -13.60 21.56 20.42
N PHE A 252 -12.54 22.31 20.71
CA PHE A 252 -12.37 23.01 21.99
C PHE A 252 -13.36 24.17 22.19
N ARG A 253 -13.76 24.86 21.11
CA ARG A 253 -14.83 25.88 21.18
C ARG A 253 -16.18 25.25 21.47
N CYS A 254 -16.51 24.14 20.81
CA CYS A 254 -17.75 23.39 21.04
C CYS A 254 -17.80 22.79 22.44
N ALA A 255 -16.66 22.36 22.98
CA ALA A 255 -16.57 21.78 24.31
C ALA A 255 -16.69 22.78 25.47
N GLY A 256 -16.52 24.08 25.20
CA GLY A 256 -16.57 25.13 26.21
C GLY A 256 -15.52 24.95 27.33
N ASP A 257 -15.79 25.50 28.52
CA ASP A 257 -15.08 25.17 29.75
C ASP A 257 -15.94 24.21 30.59
N GLY A 258 -15.60 22.92 30.59
CA GLY A 258 -16.41 21.89 31.25
C GLY A 258 -15.88 20.47 31.11
N ASP A 259 -16.71 19.49 31.44
CA ASP A 259 -16.37 18.06 31.44
C ASP A 259 -15.99 17.53 30.06
N LEU A 260 -16.65 17.99 29.01
CA LEU A 260 -16.30 17.68 27.62
C LEU A 260 -14.90 18.18 27.25
N ARG A 261 -14.48 19.34 27.76
CA ARG A 261 -13.13 19.90 27.55
C ARG A 261 -12.06 19.07 28.28
N ARG A 262 -12.32 18.69 29.53
CA ARG A 262 -11.43 17.82 30.33
C ARG A 262 -11.32 16.42 29.72
N TRP A 263 -12.43 15.89 29.22
CA TRP A 263 -12.48 14.61 28.51
C TRP A 263 -11.73 14.65 27.17
N LEU A 264 -11.92 15.71 26.37
CA LEU A 264 -11.14 15.94 25.15
C LEU A 264 -9.63 15.99 25.42
N LEU A 265 -9.21 16.68 26.48
CA LEU A 265 -7.81 16.75 26.88
C LEU A 265 -7.24 15.37 27.25
N ALA A 266 -8.01 14.57 28.00
CA ALA A 266 -7.62 13.21 28.36
C ALA A 266 -7.51 12.29 27.14
N ARG A 267 -8.34 12.50 26.11
CA ARG A 267 -8.37 11.69 24.89
C ARG A 267 -7.40 12.14 23.80
N LEU A 268 -7.05 13.43 23.80
CA LEU A 268 -5.96 14.00 23.01
C LEU A 268 -4.59 13.52 23.46
N HIS A 269 -4.48 12.85 24.62
CA HIS A 269 -3.31 12.07 25.02
C HIS A 269 -3.14 10.76 24.24
N LEU A 270 -3.34 10.78 22.92
CA LEU A 270 -2.88 9.70 22.03
C LEU A 270 -1.35 9.71 21.84
N THR A 271 -0.65 10.74 22.35
CA THR A 271 0.73 11.07 21.99
C THR A 271 1.60 11.59 23.15
N ALA A 272 1.20 11.39 24.41
CA ALA A 272 2.12 11.73 25.51
C ALA A 272 3.28 10.72 25.59
N ASP A 273 3.04 9.48 25.18
CA ASP A 273 4.05 8.44 25.07
C ASP A 273 4.74 8.51 23.69
N PRO A 274 6.07 8.75 23.63
CA PRO A 274 6.79 8.88 22.37
C PRO A 274 6.68 7.65 21.46
N HIS A 275 6.48 6.46 22.03
CA HIS A 275 6.37 5.24 21.22
C HIS A 275 5.01 5.13 20.53
N VAL A 276 3.93 5.54 21.20
CA VAL A 276 2.58 5.58 20.61
C VAL A 276 2.51 6.63 19.51
N GLU A 277 3.10 7.82 19.73
CA GLU A 277 3.21 8.83 18.67
C GLU A 277 4.01 8.30 17.47
N ARG A 278 5.13 7.62 17.72
CA ARG A 278 5.95 7.03 16.66
C ARG A 278 5.20 5.98 15.84
N TYR A 279 4.40 5.13 16.48
CA TYR A 279 3.54 4.16 15.81
C TYR A 279 2.62 4.81 14.76
N TRP A 280 1.92 5.88 15.15
CA TRP A 280 1.01 6.59 14.24
C TRP A 280 1.75 7.30 13.09
N GLN A 281 2.94 7.84 13.34
CA GLN A 281 3.78 8.44 12.29
C GLN A 281 4.24 7.41 11.26
N LEU A 282 4.66 6.24 11.73
CA LEU A 282 5.08 5.14 10.86
C LEU A 282 3.90 4.62 10.04
N LEU A 283 2.74 4.45 10.66
CA LEU A 283 1.51 4.01 10.00
C LEU A 283 1.04 5.00 8.93
N ALA A 284 1.09 6.31 9.22
CA ALA A 284 0.80 7.34 8.22
C ALA A 284 1.78 7.30 7.04
N THR A 285 3.07 7.11 7.32
CA THR A 285 4.09 6.99 6.27
C THR A 285 3.84 5.75 5.40
N VAL A 286 3.62 4.59 6.00
CA VAL A 286 3.34 3.32 5.29
C VAL A 286 2.13 3.46 4.37
N ASN A 287 1.02 4.00 4.89
CA ASN A 287 -0.23 4.19 4.15
C ASN A 287 -0.20 5.37 3.15
N GLY A 288 0.90 6.13 3.10
CA GLY A 288 1.03 7.30 2.22
C GLY A 288 0.11 8.46 2.62
N TRP A 289 -0.33 8.50 3.87
CA TRP A 289 -1.08 9.61 4.43
C TRP A 289 -0.19 10.85 4.58
N PRO A 290 -0.76 12.07 4.54
CA PRO A 290 0.05 13.26 4.76
C PRO A 290 0.74 13.14 6.12
N SER A 291 2.04 13.43 6.17
CA SER A 291 2.82 13.37 7.40
C SER A 291 2.19 14.29 8.44
N SER A 292 1.57 13.72 9.47
CA SER A 292 1.16 14.49 10.64
C SER A 292 2.42 15.09 11.25
N PRO A 293 2.55 16.43 11.36
CA PRO A 293 3.63 17.01 12.15
C PRO A 293 3.53 16.43 13.55
N THR A 294 4.68 16.24 14.22
CA THR A 294 4.73 15.86 15.63
C THR A 294 3.74 16.76 16.37
N LEU A 295 2.70 16.16 16.94
CA LEU A 295 1.69 16.94 17.64
C LEU A 295 2.15 17.22 19.07
N ALA A 296 3.22 16.56 19.54
CA ALA A 296 3.84 16.80 20.84
C ALA A 296 4.10 18.29 21.19
N PRO A 297 4.61 19.16 20.30
CA PRO A 297 4.79 20.59 20.61
C PRO A 297 3.46 21.34 20.71
N VAL A 298 2.48 21.00 19.85
CA VAL A 298 1.13 21.58 19.88
C VAL A 298 0.42 21.18 21.17
N TYR A 299 0.49 19.90 21.54
CA TYR A 299 -0.07 19.38 22.79
C TYR A 299 0.64 19.89 24.03
N SER A 300 1.97 19.99 24.02
CA SER A 300 2.77 20.58 25.10
C SER A 300 2.44 22.06 25.30
N TRP A 301 2.28 22.82 24.20
CA TRP A 301 1.83 24.20 24.25
C TRP A 301 0.42 24.34 24.84
N PHE A 302 -0.55 23.55 24.38
CA PHE A 302 -1.91 23.56 24.96
C PHE A 302 -1.89 23.16 26.45
N THR A 303 -1.13 22.13 26.82
CA THR A 303 -1.00 21.68 28.22
C THR A 303 -0.40 22.79 29.10
N THR A 304 0.62 23.50 28.61
CA THR A 304 1.30 24.58 29.34
C THR A 304 0.44 25.84 29.42
N ALA A 305 -0.16 26.27 28.31
CA ALA A 305 -1.05 27.43 28.26
C ALA A 305 -2.28 27.27 29.17
N LEU A 306 -2.80 26.05 29.29
CA LEU A 306 -4.01 25.74 30.08
C LEU A 306 -3.73 25.50 31.57
N ARG A 307 -2.55 24.96 31.94
CA ARG A 307 -2.08 24.95 33.34
C ARG A 307 -1.96 26.37 33.90
N ASN A 308 -1.48 27.29 33.08
CA ASN A 308 -1.38 28.70 33.44
C ASN A 308 -2.76 29.40 33.55
N ALA A 309 -3.73 29.05 32.68
CA ALA A 309 -5.09 29.60 32.78
C ALA A 309 -5.85 29.12 34.04
N SER A 310 -5.63 27.87 34.46
CA SER A 310 -6.23 27.30 35.68
C SER A 310 -5.70 27.97 36.96
N ALA A 311 -4.43 28.41 36.95
CA ALA A 311 -3.82 29.16 38.05
C ALA A 311 -4.38 30.59 38.19
N VAL A 312 -4.76 31.23 37.09
CA VAL A 312 -5.37 32.57 37.06
C VAL A 312 -6.84 32.54 37.50
N GLY A 313 -7.58 31.47 37.21
CA GLY A 313 -8.97 31.30 37.67
C GLY A 313 -9.10 31.06 39.18
N ALA A 314 -8.10 30.42 39.80
CA ALA A 314 -8.08 30.18 41.25
C ALA A 314 -7.77 31.45 42.06
N THR A 315 -6.99 32.38 41.50
CA THR A 315 -6.68 33.67 42.15
C THR A 315 -7.80 34.70 42.02
N SER A 316 -8.62 34.63 40.95
CA SER A 316 -9.77 35.53 40.75
C SER A 316 -11.01 35.17 41.57
N ARG A 317 -11.08 34.00 42.21
CA ARG A 317 -12.20 33.59 43.10
C ARG A 317 -11.93 33.83 44.59
N ALA A 318 -10.77 34.40 44.94
CA ALA A 318 -10.35 34.66 46.31
C ALA A 318 -10.24 36.16 46.66
N GLY A 319 -10.77 37.06 45.81
CA GLY A 319 -10.89 38.50 46.07
C GLY A 319 -12.30 38.98 45.77
#